data_AF-E0STQ0-F1
#
_entry.id   AF-E0STQ0-F1
#
_cell.length_a   1.000
_cell.length_b   1.000
_cell.length_c   1.000
_cell.angle_alpha   90.00
_cell.angle_beta   90.00
_cell.angle_gamma   90.00
#
_symmetry.space_group_name_H-M   'P 1'
#
loop_
_entity.id
_entity.type
_entity.pdbx_description
1 polymer ?
#
loop_
_entity_poly.entity_id
_entity_poly.type
_entity_poly.pdbx_seq_one_letter_code
_entity_poly.pdbx_strand_id
1 'polypeptide(L)'
;MAITAEAIVELFERDSRARKRLAELLVSEPDIRLAIINAVLRDVATKSDIERIRGEFDKIRGEYATKEDIGMLRNEIERIRGEYATKEDIKMLKGEIEKIRGEYATKEDVKILRDEMNILRSDVEKIRADLVDVRERLSKLEGIVS
;
A
#
# COMPACT_ATOMS: atom_id res chain seq x y z
N MET A 1 -78.98 35.20 9.62
CA MET A 1 -77.98 34.25 10.14
C MET A 1 -76.66 34.56 9.47
N ALA A 2 -75.56 34.64 10.23
CA ALA A 2 -74.23 34.82 9.64
C ALA A 2 -73.82 33.49 8.97
N ILE A 3 -73.31 33.58 7.74
CA ILE A 3 -72.72 32.43 7.06
C ILE A 3 -71.39 32.09 7.76
N THR A 4 -71.19 30.81 8.09
CA THR A 4 -69.93 30.32 8.67
C THR A 4 -68.95 29.86 7.58
N ALA A 5 -67.67 29.76 7.92
CA ALA A 5 -66.64 29.25 7.00
C ALA A 5 -66.96 27.81 6.56
N GLU A 6 -67.36 26.93 7.48
CA GLU A 6 -67.80 25.57 7.14
C GLU A 6 -68.98 25.58 6.16
N ALA A 7 -69.98 26.45 6.35
CA ALA A 7 -71.12 26.52 5.45
C ALA A 7 -70.72 26.98 4.03
N ILE A 8 -69.72 27.86 3.91
CA ILE A 8 -69.17 28.29 2.61
C ILE A 8 -68.51 27.11 1.89
N VAL A 9 -67.73 26.31 2.63
CA VAL A 9 -67.04 25.12 2.08
C VAL A 9 -68.06 24.09 1.59
N GLU A 10 -69.07 23.76 2.39
CA GLU A 10 -70.12 22.81 1.99
C GLU A 10 -70.87 23.23 0.72
N LEU A 11 -71.16 24.54 0.58
CA LEU A 11 -71.80 25.08 -0.62
C LEU A 11 -70.91 24.93 -1.85
N PHE A 12 -69.61 25.14 -1.70
CA PHE A 12 -68.64 24.94 -2.77
C PHE A 12 -68.48 23.48 -3.18
N GLU A 13 -68.45 22.56 -2.22
CA GLU A 13 -68.28 21.13 -2.49
C GLU A 13 -69.46 20.55 -3.31
N ARG A 14 -70.68 20.99 -3.00
CA ARG A 14 -71.92 20.55 -3.66
C ARG A 14 -72.06 21.08 -5.09
N ASP A 15 -71.40 22.18 -5.47
CA ASP A 15 -71.47 22.76 -6.81
C ASP A 15 -70.16 22.59 -7.61
N SER A 16 -70.19 21.70 -8.60
CA SER A 16 -69.06 21.48 -9.52
C SER A 16 -68.71 22.70 -10.38
N ARG A 17 -69.69 23.56 -10.72
CA ARG A 17 -69.45 24.78 -11.49
C ARG A 17 -68.73 25.82 -10.66
N ALA A 18 -69.10 25.96 -9.38
CA ALA A 18 -68.40 26.81 -8.43
C ALA A 18 -66.93 26.39 -8.27
N ARG A 19 -66.66 25.10 -8.06
CA ARG A 19 -65.28 24.57 -7.99
C ARG A 19 -64.48 24.84 -9.26
N LYS A 20 -65.09 24.64 -10.44
CA LYS A 20 -64.45 24.94 -11.72
C LYS A 20 -64.14 26.43 -11.85
N ARG A 21 -65.07 27.31 -11.49
CA ARG A 21 -64.88 28.76 -11.53
C ARG A 21 -63.78 29.21 -10.57
N LEU A 22 -63.69 28.64 -9.38
CA LEU A 22 -62.59 28.92 -8.44
C LEU A 22 -61.25 28.50 -9.05
N ALA A 23 -61.14 27.28 -9.59
CA ALA A 23 -59.92 26.81 -10.25
C ALA A 23 -59.51 27.72 -11.42
N GLU A 24 -60.47 28.18 -12.24
CA GLU A 24 -60.23 29.15 -13.30
C GLU A 24 -59.67 30.48 -12.76
N LEU A 25 -60.19 30.98 -11.64
CA LEU A 25 -59.69 32.20 -10.99
C LEU A 25 -58.27 32.02 -10.43
N LEU A 26 -57.96 30.88 -9.79
CA LEU A 26 -56.60 30.60 -9.30
C LEU A 26 -55.55 30.62 -10.44
N VAL A 27 -55.96 30.25 -11.64
CA VAL A 27 -55.08 30.18 -12.81
C VAL A 27 -55.09 31.47 -13.63
N SER A 28 -56.23 32.16 -13.76
CA SER A 28 -56.39 33.27 -14.71
C SER A 28 -56.15 34.62 -14.07
N GLU A 29 -56.52 34.80 -12.79
CA GLU A 29 -56.36 36.07 -12.08
C GLU A 29 -54.91 36.22 -11.59
N PRO A 30 -54.15 37.21 -12.10
CA PRO A 30 -52.75 37.35 -11.76
C PRO A 30 -52.47 37.53 -10.27
N ASP A 31 -53.30 38.29 -9.56
CA ASP A 31 -53.11 38.61 -8.15
C ASP A 31 -53.35 37.39 -7.25
N ILE A 32 -54.39 36.60 -7.54
CA ILE A 32 -54.69 35.36 -6.82
C ILE A 32 -53.58 34.33 -7.06
N ARG A 33 -53.16 34.17 -8.32
CA ARG A 33 -52.06 33.27 -8.69
C ARG A 33 -50.76 33.67 -7.99
N LEU A 34 -50.43 34.95 -7.96
CA LEU A 34 -49.22 35.46 -7.32
C LEU A 34 -49.25 35.26 -5.80
N ALA A 35 -50.40 35.50 -5.16
CA ALA A 35 -50.58 35.25 -3.73
C ALA A 35 -50.34 33.77 -3.37
N ILE A 36 -50.88 32.85 -4.18
CA ILE A 36 -50.68 31.40 -3.98
C ILE A 36 -49.22 31.01 -4.22
N ILE A 37 -48.60 31.48 -5.30
CA ILE A 37 -47.18 31.22 -5.59
C ILE A 37 -46.31 31.69 -4.43
N ASN A 38 -46.50 32.92 -3.95
CA ASN A 38 -45.72 33.48 -2.84
C ASN A 38 -45.94 32.72 -1.53
N ALA A 39 -47.16 32.20 -1.30
CA ALA A 39 -47.47 31.39 -0.13
C ALA A 39 -46.69 30.07 -0.13
N VAL A 40 -46.51 29.43 -1.29
CA VAL A 40 -45.82 28.13 -1.40
C VAL A 40 -44.33 28.24 -1.73
N LEU A 41 -43.86 29.40 -2.19
CA LEU A 41 -42.49 29.58 -2.69
C LEU A 41 -41.41 29.26 -1.64
N ARG A 42 -41.71 29.46 -0.35
CA ARG A 42 -40.78 29.16 0.76
C ARG A 42 -40.61 27.65 1.00
N ASP A 43 -41.56 26.85 0.57
CA ASP A 43 -41.61 25.41 0.85
C ASP A 43 -41.15 24.56 -0.35
N VAL A 44 -40.86 25.20 -1.50
CA VAL A 44 -40.43 24.52 -2.73
C VAL A 44 -39.00 24.89 -3.09
N ALA A 45 -38.25 23.91 -3.60
CA ALA A 45 -36.95 24.19 -4.20
C ALA A 45 -37.12 24.90 -5.55
N THR A 46 -36.41 26.00 -5.75
CA THR A 46 -36.39 26.71 -7.02
C THR A 46 -35.40 26.06 -8.00
N LYS A 47 -35.45 26.46 -9.28
CA LYS A 47 -34.44 26.03 -10.26
C LYS A 47 -33.02 26.42 -9.83
N SER A 48 -32.86 27.60 -9.24
CA SER A 48 -31.57 28.09 -8.76
C SER A 48 -31.01 27.25 -7.61
N ASP A 49 -31.88 26.71 -6.74
CA ASP A 49 -31.46 25.78 -5.69
C ASP A 49 -30.95 24.47 -6.28
N ILE A 50 -31.65 23.93 -7.28
CA ILE A 50 -31.24 22.70 -7.99
C ILE A 50 -29.92 22.92 -8.73
N GLU A 51 -29.73 24.07 -9.39
CA GLU A 51 -28.48 24.40 -10.09
C GLU A 51 -27.31 24.51 -9.10
N ARG A 52 -27.53 25.12 -7.93
CA ARG A 52 -26.52 25.19 -6.86
C ARG A 52 -26.12 23.81 -6.38
N ILE A 53 -27.10 22.96 -6.07
CA ILE A 53 -26.86 21.58 -5.61
C ILE A 53 -26.13 20.77 -6.69
N ARG A 54 -26.49 20.93 -7.98
CA ARG A 54 -25.76 20.27 -9.08
C ARG A 54 -24.31 20.73 -9.15
N GLY A 55 -24.04 22.04 -9.04
CA GLY A 55 -22.69 22.57 -9.03
C GLY A 55 -21.86 22.07 -7.85
N GLU A 56 -22.45 21.96 -6.66
CA GLU A 56 -21.81 21.35 -5.49
C GLU A 56 -21.54 19.85 -5.71
N PHE A 57 -22.50 19.13 -6.29
CA PHE A 57 -22.35 17.72 -6.62
C PHE A 57 -21.22 17.46 -7.62
N ASP A 58 -21.09 18.31 -8.65
CA ASP A 58 -20.02 18.22 -9.65
C ASP A 58 -18.65 18.52 -9.03
N LYS A 59 -18.55 19.49 -8.10
CA LYS A 59 -17.32 19.74 -7.34
C LYS A 59 -16.92 18.53 -6.50
N ILE A 60 -17.85 18.00 -5.71
CA ILE A 60 -17.62 16.79 -4.90
C ILE A 60 -17.18 15.65 -5.81
N ARG A 61 -17.83 15.45 -6.96
CA ARG A 61 -17.45 14.39 -7.90
C ARG A 61 -16.04 14.58 -8.47
N GLY A 62 -15.59 15.81 -8.67
CA GLY A 62 -14.25 16.13 -9.15
C GLY A 62 -13.14 16.01 -8.09
N GLU A 63 -13.47 16.18 -6.80
CA GLU A 63 -12.50 16.08 -5.69
C GLU A 63 -12.21 14.64 -5.27
N TYR A 64 -13.14 13.71 -5.51
CA TYR A 64 -13.00 12.32 -5.07
C TYR A 64 -12.26 11.48 -6.10
N ALA A 65 -11.33 10.64 -5.61
CA ALA A 65 -10.66 9.64 -6.44
C ALA A 65 -11.71 8.72 -7.09
N THR A 66 -11.58 8.56 -8.40
CA THR A 66 -12.44 7.68 -9.18
C THR A 66 -12.04 6.22 -8.94
N LYS A 67 -12.90 5.29 -9.39
CA LYS A 67 -12.56 3.86 -9.39
C LYS A 67 -11.32 3.57 -10.25
N GLU A 68 -11.09 4.36 -11.28
CA GLU A 68 -9.95 4.24 -12.18
C GLU A 68 -8.66 4.67 -11.48
N ASP A 69 -8.67 5.79 -10.74
CA ASP A 69 -7.53 6.24 -9.93
C ASP A 69 -7.12 5.18 -8.90
N ILE A 70 -8.10 4.59 -8.22
CA ILE A 70 -7.86 3.49 -7.27
C ILE A 70 -7.31 2.25 -7.99
N GLY A 71 -7.77 1.97 -9.22
CA GLY A 71 -7.27 0.87 -10.04
C GLY A 71 -5.80 1.07 -10.44
N MET A 72 -5.45 2.28 -10.88
CA MET A 72 -4.06 2.65 -11.21
C MET A 72 -3.14 2.50 -10.01
N LEU A 73 -3.54 2.99 -8.83
CA LEU A 73 -2.77 2.86 -7.59
C LEU A 73 -2.57 1.39 -7.18
N ARG A 74 -3.58 0.52 -7.35
CA ARG A 74 -3.42 -0.92 -7.08
C ARG A 74 -2.40 -1.56 -8.00
N ASN A 75 -2.45 -1.25 -9.29
CA ASN A 75 -1.49 -1.78 -10.26
C ASN A 75 -0.07 -1.31 -9.96
N GLU A 76 0.09 -0.05 -9.56
CA GLU A 76 1.39 0.49 -9.14
C GLU A 76 1.92 -0.21 -7.89
N ILE A 77 1.07 -0.44 -6.88
CA ILE A 77 1.44 -1.20 -5.68
C ILE A 77 1.87 -2.63 -6.02
N GLU A 78 1.17 -3.31 -6.92
CA GLU A 78 1.53 -4.67 -7.35
C GLU A 78 2.84 -4.69 -8.14
N ARG A 79 3.08 -3.70 -9.01
CA ARG A 79 4.37 -3.55 -9.70
C ARG A 79 5.50 -3.35 -8.71
N ILE A 80 5.35 -2.42 -7.77
CA ILE A 80 6.34 -2.16 -6.71
C ILE A 80 6.60 -3.46 -5.94
N ARG A 81 5.55 -4.16 -5.48
CA ARG A 81 5.71 -5.45 -4.79
C ARG A 81 6.50 -6.48 -5.59
N GLY A 82 6.33 -6.53 -6.91
CA GLY A 82 7.08 -7.43 -7.79
C GLY A 82 8.56 -7.07 -7.98
N GLU A 83 8.95 -5.81 -7.74
CA GLU A 83 10.35 -5.35 -7.88
C GLU A 83 11.20 -5.64 -6.63
N TYR A 84 10.59 -5.83 -5.45
CA TYR A 84 11.32 -6.11 -4.22
C TYR A 84 11.53 -7.62 -4.00
N ALA A 85 12.72 -7.97 -3.49
CA ALA A 85 13.00 -9.32 -3.03
C ALA A 85 11.99 -9.73 -1.95
N THR A 86 11.38 -10.89 -2.14
CA THR A 86 10.45 -11.46 -1.18
C THR A 86 11.19 -11.98 0.05
N LYS A 87 10.43 -12.27 1.12
CA LYS A 87 10.99 -12.94 2.30
C LYS A 87 11.63 -14.29 1.97
N GLU A 88 11.09 -15.02 0.99
CA GLU A 88 11.65 -16.30 0.57
C GLU A 88 12.94 -16.11 -0.24
N ASP A 89 13.04 -15.09 -1.09
CA ASP A 89 14.29 -14.77 -1.81
C ASP A 89 15.42 -14.47 -0.81
N ILE A 90 15.15 -13.67 0.22
CA ILE A 90 16.12 -13.36 1.27
C ILE A 90 16.50 -14.63 2.06
N LYS A 91 15.56 -15.52 2.33
CA LYS A 91 15.81 -16.78 3.04
C LYS A 91 16.67 -17.73 2.21
N MET A 92 16.42 -17.81 0.91
CA MET A 92 17.23 -18.57 -0.04
C MET A 92 18.67 -18.04 -0.08
N LEU A 93 18.84 -16.73 -0.27
CA LEU A 93 20.15 -16.07 -0.26
C LEU A 93 20.91 -16.30 1.05
N LYS A 94 20.23 -16.23 2.20
CA LYS A 94 20.85 -16.57 3.50
C LYS A 94 21.32 -18.03 3.53
N GLY A 95 20.53 -18.97 3.03
CA GLY A 95 20.91 -20.37 2.94
C GLY A 95 22.13 -20.60 2.04
N GLU A 96 22.19 -19.92 0.89
CA GLU A 96 23.35 -19.97 0.00
C GLU A 96 24.61 -19.39 0.65
N ILE A 97 24.49 -18.26 1.36
CA ILE A 97 25.60 -17.67 2.13
C ILE A 97 26.12 -18.65 3.19
N GLU A 98 25.24 -19.33 3.92
CA GLU A 98 25.65 -20.30 4.93
C GLU A 98 26.32 -21.54 4.32
N LYS A 99 25.84 -22.02 3.16
CA LYS A 99 26.53 -23.09 2.41
C LYS A 99 27.94 -22.67 1.98
N ILE A 100 28.06 -21.49 1.36
CA ILE A 100 29.36 -20.94 0.96
C ILE A 100 30.27 -20.81 2.19
N ARG A 101 29.77 -20.32 3.33
CA ARG A 101 30.58 -20.26 4.56
C ARG A 101 31.04 -21.62 5.05
N GLY A 102 30.24 -22.67 4.87
CA GLY A 102 30.61 -24.04 5.26
C GLY A 102 31.62 -24.71 4.34
N GLU A 103 31.72 -24.31 3.08
CA GLU A 103 32.65 -24.92 2.10
C GLU A 103 34.07 -24.35 2.16
N TYR A 104 34.25 -23.15 2.72
CA TYR A 104 35.56 -22.49 2.77
C TYR A 104 36.26 -22.75 4.12
N ALA A 105 37.56 -23.01 4.06
CA ALA A 105 38.40 -23.08 5.24
C ALA A 105 38.27 -21.78 6.06
N THR A 106 37.97 -21.92 7.34
CA THR A 106 37.85 -20.81 8.26
C THR A 106 39.22 -20.22 8.57
N LYS A 107 39.24 -19.02 9.18
CA LYS A 107 40.48 -18.44 9.70
C LYS A 107 41.18 -19.35 10.72
N GLU A 108 40.42 -20.15 11.47
CA GLU A 108 40.99 -21.08 12.44
C GLU A 108 41.60 -22.30 11.74
N ASP A 109 40.96 -22.86 10.72
CA ASP A 109 41.52 -23.97 9.93
C ASP A 109 42.87 -23.59 9.33
N VAL A 110 42.96 -22.39 8.74
CA VAL A 110 44.22 -21.85 8.17
C VAL A 110 45.29 -21.63 9.24
N LYS A 111 44.89 -21.27 10.46
CA LYS A 111 45.81 -21.07 11.59
C LYS A 111 46.35 -22.40 12.10
N ILE A 112 45.49 -23.41 12.25
CA ILE A 112 45.89 -24.78 12.62
C ILE A 112 46.91 -25.32 11.61
N LEU A 113 46.60 -25.22 10.31
CA LEU A 113 47.54 -25.66 9.26
C LEU A 113 48.87 -24.90 9.30
N ARG A 114 48.86 -23.61 9.64
CA ARG A 114 50.08 -22.82 9.79
C ARG A 114 50.91 -23.30 10.98
N ASP A 115 50.28 -23.59 12.11
CA ASP A 115 50.95 -24.07 13.31
C ASP A 115 51.53 -25.47 13.09
N GLU A 116 50.77 -26.38 12.46
CA GLU A 116 51.26 -27.70 12.04
C GLU A 116 52.46 -27.59 11.09
N MET A 117 52.42 -26.67 10.12
CA MET A 117 53.54 -26.44 9.21
C MET A 117 54.78 -25.89 9.92
N ASN A 118 54.61 -25.08 10.96
CA ASN A 118 55.73 -24.59 11.79
C ASN A 118 56.36 -25.72 12.61
N ILE A 119 55.56 -26.62 13.17
CA ILE A 119 56.05 -27.81 13.89
C ILE A 119 56.84 -28.70 12.92
N LEU A 120 56.26 -29.01 11.76
CA LEU A 120 56.92 -29.83 10.74
C LEU A 120 58.24 -29.21 10.29
N ARG A 121 58.29 -27.88 10.13
CA ARG A 121 59.54 -27.17 9.80
C ARG A 121 60.60 -27.38 10.88
N SER A 122 60.24 -27.27 12.16
CA SER A 122 61.16 -27.51 13.28
C SER A 122 61.66 -28.95 13.32
N ASP A 123 60.81 -29.93 13.05
CA ASP A 123 61.20 -31.34 13.02
C ASP A 123 62.15 -31.65 11.85
N VAL A 124 61.92 -31.06 10.68
CA VAL A 124 62.84 -31.15 9.54
C VAL A 124 64.20 -30.53 9.86
N GLU A 125 64.24 -29.42 10.59
CA GLU A 125 65.50 -28.79 11.04
C GLU A 125 66.28 -29.70 11.99
N LYS A 126 65.61 -30.34 12.95
CA LYS A 126 66.24 -31.32 13.85
C LYS A 126 66.80 -32.52 13.10
N ILE A 127 66.01 -33.11 12.18
CA ILE A 127 66.48 -34.24 11.35
C ILE A 127 67.71 -33.84 10.53
N ARG A 128 67.73 -32.62 9.98
CA ARG A 128 68.91 -32.12 9.26
C ARG A 128 70.14 -32.04 10.17
N ALA A 129 69.98 -31.57 11.40
CA ALA A 129 71.07 -31.51 12.37
C ALA A 129 71.56 -32.93 12.74
N ASP A 130 70.65 -33.86 13.01
CA ASP A 130 70.98 -35.25 13.33
C ASP A 130 71.73 -35.93 12.17
N LEU A 131 71.32 -35.68 10.91
CA LEU A 131 72.01 -36.21 9.73
C LEU A 131 73.43 -35.65 9.57
N VAL A 132 73.67 -34.39 9.95
CA VAL A 132 75.02 -33.80 9.97
C VAL A 132 75.87 -34.50 11.02
N ASP A 133 75.37 -34.70 12.24
CA ASP A 133 76.08 -35.44 13.30
C ASP A 133 76.43 -36.87 12.88
N VAL A 134 75.46 -37.61 12.32
CA VAL A 134 75.68 -38.97 11.81
C VAL A 134 76.76 -38.99 10.72
N ARG A 135 76.73 -38.02 9.79
CA ARG A 135 77.74 -37.92 8.73
C ARG A 135 79.13 -37.66 9.32
N GLU A 136 79.26 -36.76 10.28
CA GLU A 136 80.55 -36.50 10.95
C GLU A 136 81.08 -37.73 11.68
N ARG A 137 80.19 -38.48 12.36
CA ARG A 137 80.56 -39.73 13.04
C ARG A 137 81.00 -40.82 12.06
N LEU A 138 80.35 -40.94 10.90
CA LEU A 138 80.76 -41.85 9.83
C LEU A 138 82.13 -41.47 9.27
N SER A 139 82.40 -40.19 8.98
CA SER A 139 83.72 -39.76 8.52
C SER A 139 84.84 -40.06 9.52
N LYS A 140 84.57 -39.88 10.83
CA LYS A 140 85.52 -40.26 11.89
C LYS A 140 85.78 -41.77 11.91
N LEU A 141 84.74 -42.60 11.75
CA LEU A 141 84.87 -44.06 11.69
C LEU A 141 85.65 -44.51 10.43
N GLU A 142 85.33 -43.97 9.27
CA GLU A 142 86.04 -44.26 8.01
C GLU A 142 87.54 -43.92 8.11
N GLY A 143 87.89 -42.82 8.77
CA GLY A 143 89.27 -42.45 9.03
C GLY A 143 90.00 -43.31 10.07
N ILE A 144 89.29 -44.09 10.89
CA ILE A 144 89.88 -45.08 11.81
C ILE A 144 90.12 -46.43 11.11
N VAL A 145 89.28 -46.76 10.13
CA VAL A 145 89.28 -48.07 9.44
C VAL A 145 90.15 -48.04 8.16
N SER A 146 90.55 -46.86 7.68
CA SER A 146 91.49 -46.64 6.57
C SER A 146 92.94 -46.55 7.05
#